data_AF-A0A1F8PNZ0-F1
#
_entry.id   AF-A0A1F8PNZ0-F1
#
_cell.length_a   1.000
_cell.length_b   1.000
_cell.length_c   1.000
_cell.angle_alpha   90.00
_cell.angle_beta   90.00
_cell.angle_gamma   90.00
#
_symmetry.space_group_name_H-M   'P 1'
#
loop_
_entity.id
_entity.type
_entity.pdbx_description
1 polymer ?
#
loop_
_entity_poly.entity_id
_entity_poly.type
_entity_poly.pdbx_seq_one_letter_code
_entity_poly.pdbx_strand_id
1 'polypeptide(L)'
;MIKHKAKWLPVIATIFLIFFLAGCVGGIPQEQYQGLAAQLAKAKEQLDWSQDEVTGLRAQNDAEKAELKTAQQRIAELEAQARGLKEHYELVGATSAETAERIVRYYHETHIYSTYDLFVCSDMSSEVWNMLKAQGIRAIIAVGNKDTAISDIIQSDHAWVLAEVTPGAYLALETTGGYSVSSGQNPLYYRGWSFDSPAKLKAHNQLVNEYNVRVGIHNEMVAEDNEVIKKHNQSTSQIEADKLEAVHHSLVALIKNQEAELNGIMSKIKDLLPGYNKS
;
A
#
# COMPACT_ATOMS: atom_id res chain seq x y z
N MET A 1 31.32 23.49 25.89
CA MET A 1 32.57 24.14 26.32
C MET A 1 32.30 25.13 27.44
N ILE A 2 32.26 24.67 28.69
CA ILE A 2 32.15 25.54 29.87
C ILE A 2 33.54 25.62 30.48
N LYS A 3 34.26 26.70 30.21
CA LYS A 3 35.56 27.00 30.82
C LYS A 3 35.33 27.46 32.26
N HIS A 4 35.17 26.54 33.20
CA HIS A 4 35.35 26.87 34.61
C HIS A 4 36.84 27.10 34.88
N LYS A 5 37.28 28.35 34.73
CA LYS A 5 38.51 28.82 35.37
C LYS A 5 38.28 28.74 36.88
N ALA A 6 38.71 27.65 37.50
CA ALA A 6 38.79 27.53 38.94
C ALA A 6 39.83 28.56 39.44
N LYS A 7 39.37 29.77 39.75
CA LYS A 7 40.11 30.72 40.55
C LYS A 7 40.11 30.18 41.98
N TRP A 8 41.00 29.22 42.26
CA TRP A 8 41.42 28.95 43.63
C TRP A 8 42.17 30.19 44.11
N LEU A 9 41.41 31.09 44.73
CA LEU A 9 41.95 32.23 45.46
C LEU A 9 42.82 31.69 46.62
N PRO A 10 43.91 32.39 46.97
CA PRO A 10 44.92 31.95 47.91
C PRO A 10 44.43 32.14 49.35
N VAL A 11 43.50 31.30 49.82
CA VAL A 11 43.07 31.34 51.23
C VAL A 11 44.08 30.66 52.16
N ILE A 12 44.94 29.78 51.62
CA ILE A 12 45.96 29.07 52.43
C ILE A 12 47.20 29.96 52.71
N ALA A 13 47.51 30.95 51.86
CA ALA A 13 48.69 31.80 52.04
C ALA A 13 48.53 32.87 53.13
N THR A 14 47.30 33.16 53.58
CA THR A 14 47.06 34.24 54.57
C THR A 14 47.14 33.74 56.01
N ILE A 15 47.08 32.43 56.25
CA ILE A 15 47.20 31.86 57.62
C ILE A 15 48.67 31.69 58.05
N PHE A 16 49.62 31.64 57.12
CA PHE A 16 51.05 31.49 57.45
C PHE A 16 51.80 32.81 57.69
N LEU A 17 51.23 33.97 57.35
CA LEU A 17 51.93 35.26 57.46
C LEU A 17 51.70 36.00 58.80
N ILE A 18 50.86 35.48 59.69
CA ILE A 18 50.58 36.13 61.00
C ILE A 18 51.50 35.59 62.12
N PHE A 19 52.26 34.51 61.90
CA PHE A 19 53.13 33.93 62.94
C PHE A 19 54.60 34.39 62.93
N PHE A 20 55.02 35.26 62.00
CA PHE A 20 56.44 35.62 61.86
C PHE A 20 56.87 36.96 62.49
N LEU A 21 55.98 37.68 63.19
CA LEU A 21 56.30 39.01 63.74
C LEU A 21 56.16 39.16 65.27
N ALA A 22 56.20 38.08 66.03
CA ALA A 22 56.40 38.16 67.49
C ALA A 22 57.25 36.99 68.02
N GLY A 23 58.47 37.29 68.46
CA GLY A 23 59.13 36.64 69.60
C GLY A 23 59.51 35.16 69.48
N CYS A 24 60.75 34.91 69.04
CA CYS A 24 61.48 33.67 69.31
C CYS A 24 61.79 33.53 70.82
N VAL A 25 61.06 32.71 71.59
CA VAL A 25 61.59 31.89 72.72
C VAL A 25 60.60 30.76 73.01
N GLY A 26 60.77 29.61 72.33
CA GLY A 26 59.95 28.42 72.56
C GLY A 26 59.70 27.69 71.25
N GLY A 27 60.63 26.80 70.86
CA GLY A 27 60.44 25.95 69.70
C GLY A 27 59.15 25.15 69.82
N ILE A 28 58.40 25.03 68.73
CA ILE A 28 57.23 24.15 68.66
C ILE A 28 57.68 22.75 69.09
N PRO A 29 57.03 22.12 70.10
CA PRO A 29 57.37 20.78 70.53
C PRO A 29 57.35 19.82 69.33
N GLN A 30 58.37 18.97 69.20
CA GLN A 30 58.53 18.06 68.06
C GLN A 30 57.30 17.17 67.82
N GLU A 31 56.57 16.82 68.88
CA GLU A 31 55.30 16.10 68.81
C GLU A 31 54.20 16.87 68.06
N GLN A 32 54.10 18.19 68.22
CA GLN A 32 53.13 19.02 67.49
C GLN A 32 53.49 19.10 66.00
N TYR A 33 54.78 19.14 65.66
CA TYR A 33 55.23 19.10 64.27
C TYR A 33 54.93 17.74 63.61
N GLN A 34 55.19 16.64 64.32
CA GLN A 34 54.87 15.29 63.85
C GLN A 34 53.35 15.09 63.68
N GLY A 35 52.54 15.61 64.61
CA GLY A 35 51.08 15.59 64.51
C GLY A 35 50.56 16.37 63.30
N LEU A 36 51.10 17.56 63.04
CA LEU A 36 50.73 18.36 61.87
C LEU A 36 51.17 17.69 60.55
N ALA A 37 52.36 17.10 60.51
CA ALA A 37 52.84 16.34 59.36
C ALA A 37 51.96 15.12 59.06
N ALA A 38 51.50 14.40 60.09
CA ALA A 38 50.56 13.29 59.94
C ALA A 38 49.17 13.74 59.45
N GLN A 39 48.66 14.88 59.95
CA GLN A 39 47.41 15.47 59.46
C GLN A 39 47.53 15.91 57.99
N LEU A 40 48.65 16.52 57.61
CA LEU A 40 48.91 16.92 56.23
C LEU A 40 49.00 15.71 55.29
N ALA A 41 49.65 14.63 55.73
CA ALA A 41 49.72 13.38 54.96
C ALA A 41 48.32 12.79 54.74
N LYS A 42 47.48 12.73 55.77
CA LYS A 42 46.10 12.24 55.68
C LYS A 42 45.22 13.13 54.79
N ALA A 43 45.37 14.46 54.90
CA ALA A 43 44.64 15.40 54.05
C ALA A 43 45.05 15.26 52.57
N LYS A 44 46.33 14.97 52.31
CA LYS A 44 46.83 14.71 50.95
C LYS A 44 46.25 13.41 50.38
N GLU A 45 46.21 12.34 51.17
CA GLU A 45 45.58 11.07 50.76
C GLU A 45 44.08 11.25 50.46
N GLN A 46 43.36 12.01 51.29
CA GLN A 46 41.96 12.35 51.05
C GLN A 46 41.76 13.19 49.78
N LEU A 47 42.68 14.12 49.49
CA LEU A 47 42.64 14.93 48.28
C LEU A 47 42.87 14.07 47.03
N ASP A 48 43.87 13.18 47.07
CA ASP A 48 44.19 12.28 45.96
C ASP A 48 43.00 11.34 45.68
N TRP A 49 42.41 10.75 46.73
CA TRP A 49 41.21 9.92 46.59
C TRP A 49 40.01 10.68 46.00
N SER A 50 39.75 11.89 46.48
CA SER A 50 38.65 12.71 45.96
C SER A 50 38.90 13.13 44.50
N GLN A 51 40.16 13.37 44.14
CA GLN A 51 40.53 13.72 42.77
C GLN A 51 40.38 12.53 41.81
N ASP A 52 40.67 11.31 42.26
CA ASP A 52 40.40 10.08 41.53
C ASP A 52 38.89 9.85 41.36
N GLU A 53 38.09 10.03 42.41
CA GLU A 53 36.62 9.91 42.35
C GLU A 53 36.01 10.93 41.37
N VAL A 54 36.44 12.19 41.43
CA VAL A 54 36.00 13.24 40.48
C VAL A 54 36.38 12.88 39.04
N THR A 55 37.55 12.25 38.84
CA THR A 55 37.98 11.81 37.51
C THR A 55 37.13 10.64 37.02
N GLY A 56 36.82 9.67 37.88
CA GLY A 56 35.93 8.56 37.58
C GLY A 56 34.51 9.02 37.23
N LEU A 57 33.94 9.92 38.03
CA LEU A 57 32.61 10.50 37.78
C LEU A 57 32.56 11.31 36.48
N ARG A 58 33.63 12.03 36.14
CA ARG A 58 33.72 12.73 34.83
C ARG A 58 33.72 11.74 33.67
N ALA A 59 34.50 10.67 33.77
CA ALA A 59 34.53 9.63 32.74
C ALA A 59 33.15 8.96 32.57
N GLN A 60 32.46 8.66 33.68
CA GLN A 60 31.09 8.13 33.64
C GLN A 60 30.13 9.14 33.00
N ASN A 61 30.18 10.41 33.38
CA ASN A 61 29.32 11.44 32.82
C ASN A 61 29.54 11.64 31.31
N ASP A 62 30.79 11.54 30.85
CA ASP A 62 31.12 11.62 29.42
C ASP A 62 30.63 10.38 28.65
N ALA A 63 30.71 9.19 29.25
CA ALA A 63 30.13 7.97 28.68
C ALA A 63 28.59 8.06 28.58
N GLU A 64 27.91 8.46 29.66
CA GLU A 64 26.45 8.66 29.69
C GLU A 64 26.00 9.70 28.64
N LYS A 65 26.77 10.78 28.45
CA LYS A 65 26.48 11.77 27.38
C LYS A 65 26.61 11.16 25.99
N ALA A 66 27.60 10.29 25.76
CA ALA A 66 27.78 9.62 24.47
C ALA A 66 26.64 8.62 24.20
N GLU A 67 26.22 7.88 25.22
CA GLU A 67 25.04 6.99 25.15
C GLU A 67 23.76 7.78 24.89
N LEU A 68 23.53 8.89 25.60
CA LEU A 68 22.37 9.75 25.40
C LEU A 68 22.31 10.28 23.96
N LYS A 69 23.44 10.73 23.42
CA LYS A 69 23.53 11.19 22.02
C LYS A 69 23.18 10.07 21.04
N THR A 70 23.64 8.86 21.30
CA THR A 70 23.36 7.68 20.46
C THR A 70 21.88 7.30 20.52
N ALA A 71 21.28 7.31 21.71
CA ALA A 71 19.85 7.07 21.89
C ALA A 71 19.00 8.12 21.17
N GLN A 72 19.36 9.40 21.25
CA GLN A 72 18.69 10.49 20.53
C GLN A 72 18.72 10.30 19.01
N GLN A 73 19.87 9.87 18.46
CA GLN A 73 19.97 9.55 17.03
C GLN A 73 19.06 8.37 16.65
N ARG A 74 19.01 7.32 17.48
CA ARG A 74 18.14 6.17 17.23
C ARG A 74 16.66 6.52 17.30
N ILE A 75 16.26 7.38 18.24
CA ILE A 75 14.88 7.89 18.33
C ILE A 75 14.52 8.65 17.05
N ALA A 76 15.38 9.56 16.58
CA ALA A 76 15.13 10.32 15.35
C ALA A 76 14.99 9.40 14.12
N GLU A 77 15.79 8.33 14.03
CA GLU A 77 15.70 7.33 12.97
C GLU A 77 14.38 6.55 13.04
N LEU A 78 14.00 6.08 14.23
CA LEU A 78 12.74 5.35 14.44
C LEU A 78 11.52 6.24 14.16
N GLU A 79 11.57 7.51 14.55
CA GLU A 79 10.52 8.48 14.21
C GLU A 79 10.40 8.69 12.70
N ALA A 80 11.52 8.73 11.97
CA ALA A 80 11.51 8.81 10.52
C ALA A 80 10.91 7.54 9.88
N GLN A 81 11.26 6.35 10.38
CA GLN A 81 10.67 5.09 9.93
C GLN A 81 9.17 5.02 10.22
N ALA A 82 8.75 5.40 11.42
CA ALA A 82 7.35 5.44 11.82
C ALA A 82 6.53 6.41 10.95
N ARG A 83 7.08 7.57 10.60
CA ARG A 83 6.45 8.50 9.64
C ARG A 83 6.30 7.87 8.26
N GLY A 84 7.34 7.22 7.73
CA GLY A 84 7.28 6.54 6.43
C GLY A 84 6.25 5.41 6.40
N LEU A 85 6.21 4.59 7.46
CA LEU A 85 5.19 3.55 7.63
C LEU A 85 3.78 4.14 7.74
N LYS A 86 3.62 5.22 8.50
CA LYS A 86 2.33 5.91 8.62
C LYS A 86 1.88 6.42 7.25
N GLU A 87 2.72 7.09 6.49
CA GLU A 87 2.37 7.55 5.14
C GLU A 87 2.01 6.41 4.18
N HIS A 88 2.61 5.23 4.35
CA HIS A 88 2.33 4.06 3.53
C HIS A 88 1.00 3.38 3.89
N TYR A 89 0.64 3.29 5.18
CA TYR A 89 -0.55 2.56 5.64
C TYR A 89 -1.75 3.46 6.00
N GLU A 90 -1.56 4.78 6.11
CA GLU A 90 -2.64 5.74 6.34
C GLU A 90 -3.39 6.01 5.04
N LEU A 91 -4.42 5.20 4.80
CA LEU A 91 -5.26 5.30 3.61
C LEU A 91 -6.02 6.62 3.51
N VAL A 92 -6.27 7.28 4.65
CA VAL A 92 -7.06 8.53 4.70
C VAL A 92 -6.16 9.74 4.44
N GLY A 93 -6.43 10.44 3.34
CA GLY A 93 -5.77 11.70 2.98
C GLY A 93 -6.52 12.93 3.50
N ALA A 94 -6.01 14.13 3.16
CA ALA A 94 -6.66 15.40 3.51
C ALA A 94 -7.94 15.64 2.69
N THR A 95 -8.05 14.98 1.53
CA THR A 95 -9.22 15.05 0.63
C THR A 95 -9.70 13.65 0.25
N SER A 96 -10.93 13.56 -0.27
CA SER A 96 -11.46 12.30 -0.83
C SER A 96 -10.65 11.82 -2.04
N ALA A 97 -10.11 12.74 -2.84
CA ALA A 97 -9.22 12.40 -3.96
C ALA A 97 -7.93 11.74 -3.45
N GLU A 98 -7.25 12.37 -2.50
CA GLU A 98 -6.03 11.80 -1.90
C GLU A 98 -6.29 10.45 -1.23
N THR A 99 -7.43 10.32 -0.54
CA THR A 99 -7.86 9.05 0.08
C THR A 99 -8.05 7.97 -0.99
N ALA A 100 -8.75 8.29 -2.08
CA ALA A 100 -9.00 7.35 -3.17
C ALA A 100 -7.70 6.90 -3.86
N GLU A 101 -6.77 7.82 -4.10
CA GLU A 101 -5.46 7.53 -4.67
C GLU A 101 -4.58 6.66 -3.76
N ARG A 102 -4.62 6.91 -2.46
CA ARG A 102 -3.92 6.07 -1.47
C ARG A 102 -4.51 4.67 -1.42
N ILE A 103 -5.83 4.52 -1.46
CA ILE A 103 -6.50 3.23 -1.49
C ILE A 103 -6.10 2.41 -2.71
N VAL A 104 -6.20 2.98 -3.92
CA VAL A 104 -5.89 2.22 -5.15
C VAL A 104 -4.42 1.82 -5.21
N ARG A 105 -3.51 2.71 -4.78
CA ARG A 105 -2.07 2.41 -4.72
C ARG A 105 -1.78 1.32 -3.69
N TYR A 106 -2.29 1.45 -2.47
CA TYR A 106 -2.12 0.45 -1.41
C TYR A 106 -2.64 -0.92 -1.85
N TYR A 107 -3.81 -0.94 -2.49
CA TYR A 107 -4.39 -2.18 -2.99
C TYR A 107 -3.48 -2.86 -4.01
N HIS A 108 -3.00 -2.11 -5.02
CA HIS A 108 -2.05 -2.61 -6.02
C HIS A 108 -0.74 -3.12 -5.41
N GLU A 109 -0.19 -2.44 -4.40
CA GLU A 109 1.06 -2.82 -3.74
C GLU A 109 0.93 -4.09 -2.88
N THR A 110 -0.29 -4.41 -2.43
CA THR A 110 -0.56 -5.52 -1.50
C THR A 110 -1.24 -6.73 -2.15
N HIS A 111 -1.71 -6.60 -3.39
CA HIS A 111 -2.42 -7.66 -4.12
C HIS A 111 -1.69 -8.02 -5.42
N ILE A 112 -1.67 -9.31 -5.74
CA ILE A 112 -1.00 -9.81 -6.95
C ILE A 112 -2.02 -9.94 -8.07
N TYR A 113 -1.73 -9.31 -9.21
CA TYR A 113 -2.48 -9.51 -10.44
C TYR A 113 -2.20 -10.90 -11.01
N SER A 114 -3.21 -11.76 -11.09
CA SER A 114 -3.13 -13.03 -11.82
C SER A 114 -3.54 -12.80 -13.27
N THR A 115 -2.68 -13.15 -14.22
CA THR A 115 -3.01 -13.07 -15.66
C THR A 115 -3.84 -14.27 -16.15
N TYR A 116 -4.12 -15.25 -15.28
CA TYR A 116 -4.78 -16.49 -15.67
C TYR A 116 -6.31 -16.40 -15.74
N ASP A 117 -6.90 -15.41 -15.07
CA ASP A 117 -8.35 -15.25 -15.01
C ASP A 117 -8.78 -14.00 -15.80
N LEU A 118 -9.77 -14.17 -16.67
CA LEU A 118 -10.30 -13.12 -17.54
C LEU A 118 -10.93 -11.96 -16.75
N PHE A 119 -11.30 -12.17 -15.48
CA PHE A 119 -12.04 -11.19 -14.69
C PHE A 119 -11.27 -10.59 -13.52
N VAL A 120 -9.94 -10.70 -13.47
CA VAL A 120 -9.15 -10.17 -12.34
C VAL A 120 -9.34 -8.66 -12.13
N CYS A 121 -9.44 -7.86 -13.20
CA CYS A 121 -9.71 -6.43 -13.06
C CYS A 121 -11.06 -6.13 -12.40
N SER A 122 -12.06 -7.01 -12.57
CA SER A 122 -13.38 -6.87 -11.95
C SER A 122 -13.36 -7.15 -10.45
N ASP A 123 -12.60 -8.16 -10.03
CA ASP A 123 -12.42 -8.48 -8.61
C ASP A 123 -11.64 -7.38 -7.89
N MET A 124 -10.53 -6.92 -8.48
CA MET A 124 -9.76 -5.79 -7.96
C MET A 124 -10.61 -4.51 -7.85
N SER A 125 -11.40 -4.21 -8.88
CA SER A 125 -12.32 -3.07 -8.86
C SER A 125 -13.38 -3.20 -7.77
N SER A 126 -13.89 -4.41 -7.53
CA SER A 126 -14.88 -4.69 -6.49
C SER A 126 -14.30 -4.47 -5.09
N GLU A 127 -13.05 -4.88 -4.86
CA GLU A 127 -12.38 -4.70 -3.56
C GLU A 127 -12.02 -3.23 -3.30
N VAL A 128 -11.45 -2.53 -4.28
CA VAL A 128 -11.20 -1.08 -4.18
C VAL A 128 -12.51 -0.31 -3.96
N TRP A 129 -13.59 -0.69 -4.65
CA TRP A 129 -14.92 -0.10 -4.42
C TRP A 129 -15.37 -0.27 -2.96
N ASN A 130 -15.22 -1.46 -2.37
CA ASN A 130 -15.57 -1.70 -0.96
C ASN A 130 -14.72 -0.84 -0.01
N MET A 131 -13.41 -0.72 -0.27
CA MET A 131 -12.51 0.11 0.53
C MET A 131 -12.92 1.59 0.51
N LEU A 132 -13.28 2.13 -0.66
CA LEU A 132 -13.78 3.50 -0.79
C LEU A 132 -15.08 3.71 -0.01
N LYS A 133 -16.03 2.76 -0.15
CA LYS A 133 -17.30 2.78 0.58
C LYS A 133 -17.10 2.77 2.09
N ALA A 134 -16.11 2.03 2.60
CA ALA A 134 -15.76 2.02 4.01
C ALA A 134 -15.24 3.38 4.51
N GLN A 135 -14.63 4.19 3.63
CA GLN A 135 -14.22 5.57 3.94
C GLN A 135 -15.34 6.61 3.70
N GLY A 136 -16.57 6.17 3.43
CA GLY A 136 -17.69 7.07 3.14
C GLY A 136 -17.61 7.75 1.76
N ILE A 137 -16.70 7.32 0.88
CA ILE A 137 -16.58 7.84 -0.48
C ILE A 137 -17.59 7.10 -1.36
N ARG A 138 -18.42 7.85 -2.09
CA ARG A 138 -19.30 7.28 -3.10
C ARG A 138 -18.47 6.81 -4.28
N ALA A 139 -18.75 5.60 -4.78
CA ALA A 139 -18.03 5.02 -5.90
C ALA A 139 -18.97 4.20 -6.77
N ILE A 140 -18.61 4.07 -8.04
CA ILE A 140 -19.22 3.14 -9.01
C ILE A 140 -18.11 2.36 -9.69
N ILE A 141 -18.39 1.12 -10.05
CA ILE A 141 -17.47 0.30 -10.84
C ILE A 141 -17.81 0.56 -12.31
N ALA A 142 -16.83 0.80 -13.17
CA ALA A 142 -17.03 0.98 -14.59
C ALA A 142 -16.38 -0.16 -15.36
N VAL A 143 -16.99 -0.56 -16.47
CA VAL A 143 -16.44 -1.51 -17.43
C VAL A 143 -16.44 -0.90 -18.82
N GLY A 144 -15.41 -1.22 -19.59
CA GLY A 144 -15.28 -0.77 -20.96
C GLY A 144 -13.96 -1.22 -21.57
N ASN A 145 -13.49 -0.46 -22.56
CA ASN A 145 -12.17 -0.62 -23.15
C ASN A 145 -11.39 0.69 -22.99
N LYS A 146 -10.20 0.61 -22.40
CA LYS A 146 -9.38 1.78 -22.05
C LYS A 146 -8.55 2.32 -23.21
N ASP A 147 -8.44 1.55 -24.29
CA ASP A 147 -7.58 1.85 -25.44
C ASP A 147 -8.40 2.26 -26.68
N THR A 148 -9.65 1.79 -26.78
CA THR A 148 -10.54 2.02 -27.92
C THR A 148 -11.98 2.28 -27.48
N ALA A 149 -12.67 3.21 -28.15
CA ALA A 149 -14.09 3.42 -27.91
C ALA A 149 -14.93 2.23 -28.42
N ILE A 150 -15.81 1.72 -27.56
CA ILE A 150 -16.69 0.58 -27.86
C ILE A 150 -18.17 0.97 -27.77
N SER A 151 -19.00 0.25 -28.52
CA SER A 151 -20.46 0.47 -28.57
C SER A 151 -21.28 -0.67 -27.97
N ASP A 152 -20.66 -1.83 -27.71
CA ASP A 152 -21.29 -3.00 -27.11
C ASP A 152 -20.51 -3.43 -25.86
N ILE A 153 -21.21 -3.74 -24.77
CA ILE A 153 -20.59 -4.08 -23.50
C ILE A 153 -19.79 -5.37 -23.57
N ILE A 154 -20.18 -6.28 -24.48
CA ILE A 154 -19.43 -7.54 -24.69
C ILE A 154 -18.03 -7.31 -25.26
N GLN A 155 -17.73 -6.10 -25.75
CA GLN A 155 -16.40 -5.68 -26.20
C GLN A 155 -15.56 -5.10 -25.06
N SER A 156 -16.11 -4.99 -23.85
CA SER A 156 -15.37 -4.52 -22.67
C SER A 156 -14.34 -5.55 -22.27
N ASP A 157 -13.10 -5.11 -22.06
CA ASP A 157 -11.97 -5.95 -21.65
C ASP A 157 -11.36 -5.50 -20.32
N HIS A 158 -11.88 -4.41 -19.74
CA HIS A 158 -11.32 -3.82 -18.54
C HIS A 158 -12.39 -3.31 -17.58
N ALA A 159 -12.06 -3.33 -16.29
CA ALA A 159 -12.88 -2.80 -15.21
C ALA A 159 -12.03 -1.87 -14.31
N TRP A 160 -12.63 -0.78 -13.86
CA TRP A 160 -11.99 0.21 -12.99
C TRP A 160 -13.04 0.85 -12.07
N VAL A 161 -12.61 1.76 -11.18
CA VAL A 161 -13.52 2.44 -10.25
C VAL A 161 -13.57 3.94 -10.53
N LEU A 162 -14.77 4.53 -10.47
CA LEU A 162 -14.97 5.97 -10.47
C LEU A 162 -15.37 6.39 -9.05
N ALA A 163 -14.49 7.12 -8.36
CA ALA A 163 -14.73 7.65 -7.01
C ALA A 163 -15.24 9.10 -7.07
N GLU A 164 -16.36 9.41 -6.42
CA GLU A 164 -16.89 10.77 -6.31
C GLU A 164 -16.07 11.56 -5.29
N VAL A 165 -15.14 12.39 -5.78
CA VAL A 165 -14.17 13.12 -4.93
C VAL A 165 -14.69 14.49 -4.48
N THR A 166 -15.65 15.03 -5.22
CA THR A 166 -16.54 16.13 -4.81
C THR A 166 -17.93 15.86 -5.40
N PRO A 167 -19.02 16.46 -4.89
CA PRO A 167 -20.37 16.19 -5.38
C PRO A 167 -20.47 16.35 -6.91
N GLY A 168 -20.76 15.25 -7.60
CA GLY A 168 -20.87 15.17 -9.06
C GLY A 168 -19.55 15.08 -9.84
N ALA A 169 -18.38 15.16 -9.19
CA ALA A 169 -17.09 15.02 -9.86
C ALA A 169 -16.41 13.70 -9.49
N TYR A 170 -16.07 12.93 -10.51
CA TYR A 170 -15.49 11.60 -10.36
C TYR A 170 -14.01 11.59 -10.72
N LEU A 171 -13.24 10.78 -10.00
CA LEU A 171 -11.86 10.41 -10.29
C LEU A 171 -11.81 8.94 -10.69
N ALA A 172 -11.28 8.64 -11.87
CA ALA A 172 -11.06 7.26 -12.28
C ALA A 172 -9.81 6.68 -11.59
N LEU A 173 -9.94 5.45 -11.12
CA LEU A 173 -8.93 4.69 -10.41
C LEU A 173 -8.65 3.40 -11.20
N GLU A 174 -7.46 3.34 -11.81
CA GLU A 174 -6.96 2.17 -12.51
C GLU A 174 -6.47 1.14 -11.48
N THR A 175 -7.33 0.19 -11.14
CA THR A 175 -7.09 -0.72 -10.01
C THR A 175 -6.01 -1.75 -10.29
N THR A 176 -5.81 -2.15 -11.54
CA THR A 176 -4.72 -3.06 -11.90
C THR A 176 -3.37 -2.35 -11.88
N GLY A 177 -3.34 -1.07 -12.23
CA GLY A 177 -2.12 -0.26 -12.26
C GLY A 177 -1.80 0.50 -10.96
N GLY A 178 -2.75 0.65 -10.04
CA GLY A 178 -2.53 1.33 -8.76
C GLY A 178 -2.47 2.87 -8.85
N TYR A 179 -3.08 3.49 -9.86
CA TYR A 179 -3.01 4.94 -10.08
C TYR A 179 -4.37 5.55 -10.46
N SER A 180 -4.48 6.86 -10.36
CA SER A 180 -5.64 7.62 -10.83
C SER A 180 -5.44 8.11 -12.27
N VAL A 181 -6.55 8.27 -12.99
CA VAL A 181 -6.57 8.76 -14.38
C VAL A 181 -7.56 9.91 -14.49
N SER A 182 -7.07 11.09 -14.83
CA SER A 182 -7.93 12.25 -15.10
C SER A 182 -8.60 12.16 -16.47
N SER A 183 -9.77 12.78 -16.62
CA SER A 183 -10.50 12.81 -17.91
C SER A 183 -9.67 13.44 -19.04
N GLY A 184 -8.83 14.43 -18.73
CA GLY A 184 -7.92 15.05 -19.69
C GLY A 184 -6.75 14.15 -20.13
N GLN A 185 -6.38 13.16 -19.33
CA GLN A 185 -5.35 12.17 -19.70
C GLN A 185 -5.92 11.06 -20.57
N ASN A 186 -7.05 10.47 -20.16
CA ASN A 186 -7.74 9.47 -20.96
C ASN A 186 -9.27 9.54 -20.72
N PRO A 187 -10.05 10.09 -21.67
CA PRO A 187 -11.49 10.20 -21.51
C PRO A 187 -12.22 8.85 -21.56
N LEU A 188 -11.58 7.77 -22.04
CA LEU A 188 -12.22 6.45 -22.12
C LEU A 188 -12.52 5.87 -20.73
N TYR A 189 -11.75 6.23 -19.70
CA TYR A 189 -12.05 5.87 -18.30
C TYR A 189 -13.35 6.49 -17.77
N TYR A 190 -13.93 7.46 -18.48
CA TYR A 190 -15.16 8.14 -18.07
C TYR A 190 -16.34 7.72 -18.95
N ARG A 191 -16.17 6.66 -19.75
CA ARG A 191 -17.15 6.10 -20.68
C ARG A 191 -17.35 4.62 -20.43
N GLY A 192 -18.45 4.08 -20.94
CA GLY A 192 -18.78 2.66 -20.80
C GLY A 192 -20.03 2.45 -19.96
N TRP A 193 -20.07 1.30 -19.28
CA TRP A 193 -21.19 0.90 -18.43
C TRP A 193 -20.72 0.89 -16.99
N SER A 194 -21.57 1.38 -16.09
CA SER A 194 -21.25 1.44 -14.66
C SER A 194 -22.08 0.45 -13.87
N PHE A 195 -21.58 -0.07 -12.76
CA PHE A 195 -22.33 -0.87 -11.80
C PHE A 195 -22.23 -0.17 -10.44
N ASP A 196 -23.36 -0.10 -9.73
CA ASP A 196 -23.44 0.52 -8.42
C ASP A 196 -22.98 -0.39 -7.27
N SER A 197 -22.67 -1.65 -7.57
CA SER A 197 -22.26 -2.65 -6.59
C SER A 197 -21.49 -3.82 -7.24
N PRO A 198 -20.55 -4.43 -6.49
CA PRO A 198 -19.87 -5.67 -6.90
C PRO A 198 -20.82 -6.81 -7.27
N ALA A 199 -21.96 -6.92 -6.58
CA ALA A 199 -22.93 -7.98 -6.83
C ALA A 199 -23.52 -7.91 -8.25
N LYS A 200 -23.82 -6.71 -8.76
CA LYS A 200 -24.33 -6.54 -10.13
C LYS A 200 -23.25 -6.79 -11.18
N LEU A 201 -22.03 -6.31 -10.94
CA LEU A 201 -20.89 -6.63 -11.82
C LEU A 201 -20.65 -8.13 -11.89
N LYS A 202 -20.68 -8.83 -10.75
CA LYS A 202 -20.52 -10.28 -10.69
C LYS A 202 -21.61 -11.01 -11.48
N ALA A 203 -22.87 -10.60 -11.33
CA ALA A 203 -23.98 -11.18 -12.09
C ALA A 203 -23.81 -10.96 -13.60
N HIS A 204 -23.37 -9.76 -14.01
CA HIS A 204 -23.03 -9.46 -15.40
C HIS A 204 -21.90 -10.38 -15.91
N ASN A 205 -20.78 -10.48 -15.19
CA ASN A 205 -19.63 -11.29 -15.60
C ASN A 205 -19.99 -12.77 -15.73
N GLN A 206 -20.86 -13.29 -14.86
CA GLN A 206 -21.38 -14.66 -14.98
C GLN A 206 -22.15 -14.88 -16.27
N LEU A 207 -23.03 -13.94 -16.66
CA LEU A 207 -23.77 -14.04 -17.92
C LEU A 207 -22.87 -13.89 -19.14
N VAL A 208 -21.89 -12.99 -19.11
CA VAL A 208 -20.90 -12.85 -20.20
C VAL A 208 -20.07 -14.13 -20.35
N ASN A 209 -19.63 -14.72 -19.23
CA ASN A 209 -18.93 -15.99 -19.26
C ASN A 209 -19.81 -17.12 -19.86
N GLU A 210 -21.06 -17.23 -19.42
CA GLU A 210 -22.00 -18.22 -19.99
C GLU A 210 -22.22 -17.98 -21.49
N TYR A 211 -22.42 -16.73 -21.90
CA TYR A 211 -22.56 -16.35 -23.31
C TYR A 211 -21.34 -16.80 -24.13
N ASN A 212 -20.12 -16.49 -23.67
CA ASN A 212 -18.89 -16.84 -24.37
C ASN A 212 -18.69 -18.36 -24.49
N VAL A 213 -18.98 -19.12 -23.42
CA VAL A 213 -18.94 -20.59 -23.45
C VAL A 213 -19.91 -21.13 -24.51
N ARG A 214 -21.14 -20.61 -24.55
CA ARG A 214 -22.14 -21.04 -25.52
C ARG A 214 -21.83 -20.63 -26.95
N VAL A 215 -21.22 -19.47 -27.16
CA VAL A 215 -20.70 -19.07 -28.48
C VAL A 215 -19.64 -20.08 -28.95
N GLY A 216 -18.75 -20.54 -28.06
CA GLY A 216 -17.79 -21.60 -28.36
C GLY A 216 -18.47 -22.90 -28.84
N ILE A 217 -19.41 -23.42 -28.04
CA ILE A 217 -20.18 -24.63 -28.37
C ILE A 217 -20.95 -24.46 -29.69
N HIS A 218 -21.60 -23.31 -29.89
CA HIS A 218 -22.30 -22.97 -31.13
C HIS A 218 -21.37 -23.06 -32.34
N ASN A 219 -20.19 -22.44 -32.25
CA ASN A 219 -19.22 -22.43 -33.34
C ASN A 219 -18.67 -23.83 -33.65
N GLU A 220 -18.45 -24.66 -32.62
CA GLU A 220 -18.06 -26.05 -32.78
C GLU A 220 -19.14 -26.87 -33.50
N MET A 221 -20.42 -26.71 -33.11
CA MET A 221 -21.53 -27.40 -33.81
C MET A 221 -21.67 -26.96 -35.26
N VAL A 222 -21.52 -25.66 -35.55
CA VAL A 222 -21.53 -25.15 -36.94
C VAL A 222 -20.37 -25.73 -37.74
N ALA A 223 -19.18 -25.85 -37.14
CA ALA A 223 -18.03 -26.47 -37.80
C ALA A 223 -18.26 -27.97 -38.08
N GLU A 224 -18.82 -28.70 -37.12
CA GLU A 224 -19.18 -30.11 -37.29
C GLU A 224 -20.23 -30.31 -38.38
N ASP A 225 -21.27 -29.47 -38.40
CA ASP A 225 -22.32 -29.51 -39.41
C ASP A 225 -21.76 -29.32 -40.83
N ASN A 226 -20.84 -28.36 -41.00
CA ASN A 226 -20.16 -28.15 -42.26
C ASN A 226 -19.36 -29.38 -42.74
N GLU A 227 -18.70 -30.10 -41.82
CA GLU A 227 -17.99 -31.34 -42.16
C GLU A 227 -18.97 -32.50 -42.46
N VAL A 228 -20.12 -32.57 -41.79
CA VAL A 228 -21.19 -33.54 -42.09
C VAL A 228 -21.73 -33.30 -43.51
N ILE A 229 -22.05 -32.05 -43.86
CA ILE A 229 -22.51 -31.67 -45.21
C ILE A 229 -21.47 -32.04 -46.27
N LYS A 230 -20.19 -31.76 -46.01
CA LYS A 230 -19.10 -32.10 -46.93
C LYS A 230 -18.99 -33.61 -47.16
N LYS A 231 -19.05 -34.41 -46.09
CA LYS A 231 -19.05 -35.88 -46.20
C LYS A 231 -20.28 -36.40 -46.94
N HIS A 232 -21.45 -35.82 -46.66
CA HIS A 232 -22.70 -36.15 -47.36
C HIS A 232 -22.53 -35.97 -48.87
N ASN A 233 -22.03 -34.80 -49.28
CA ASN A 233 -21.82 -34.46 -50.69
C ASN A 233 -20.74 -35.31 -51.38
N GLN A 234 -19.86 -35.96 -50.61
CA GLN A 234 -18.82 -36.86 -51.12
C GLN A 234 -19.22 -38.34 -51.04
N SER A 235 -20.35 -38.67 -50.42
CA SER A 235 -20.76 -40.05 -50.23
C SER A 235 -21.13 -40.70 -51.56
N THR A 236 -20.59 -41.89 -51.80
CA THR A 236 -20.97 -42.74 -52.93
C THR A 236 -22.04 -43.77 -52.57
N SER A 237 -22.43 -43.83 -51.29
CA SER A 237 -23.45 -44.73 -50.76
C SER A 237 -24.67 -43.95 -50.31
N GLN A 238 -25.84 -44.25 -50.88
CA GLN A 238 -27.09 -43.60 -50.50
C GLN A 238 -27.41 -43.80 -49.02
N ILE A 239 -27.19 -45.02 -48.50
CA ILE A 239 -27.43 -45.33 -47.09
C ILE A 239 -26.56 -44.46 -46.17
N GLU A 240 -25.33 -44.16 -46.57
CA GLU A 240 -24.44 -43.30 -45.78
C GLU A 240 -24.82 -41.82 -45.92
N ALA A 241 -25.25 -41.39 -47.11
CA ALA A 241 -25.79 -40.05 -47.32
C ALA A 241 -27.03 -39.81 -46.44
N ASP A 242 -28.01 -40.73 -46.44
CA ASP A 242 -29.23 -40.62 -45.63
C ASP A 242 -28.92 -40.51 -44.12
N LYS A 243 -27.89 -41.24 -43.63
CA LYS A 243 -27.43 -41.11 -42.24
C LYS A 243 -26.84 -39.74 -41.95
N LEU A 244 -25.99 -39.23 -42.84
CA LEU A 244 -25.36 -37.91 -42.68
C LEU A 244 -26.40 -36.79 -42.75
N GLU A 245 -27.42 -36.92 -43.60
CA GLU A 245 -28.56 -36.00 -43.65
C GLU A 245 -29.34 -35.99 -42.32
N ALA A 246 -29.59 -37.15 -41.72
CA ALA A 246 -30.22 -37.22 -40.40
C ALA A 246 -29.38 -36.56 -39.30
N VAL A 247 -28.04 -36.70 -39.35
CA VAL A 247 -27.12 -36.00 -38.43
C VAL A 247 -27.17 -34.49 -38.65
N HIS A 248 -27.12 -34.03 -39.89
CA HIS A 248 -27.25 -32.61 -40.25
C HIS A 248 -28.54 -32.00 -39.69
N HIS A 249 -29.69 -32.64 -39.90
CA HIS A 249 -30.96 -32.18 -39.34
C HIS A 249 -30.94 -32.08 -37.81
N SER A 250 -30.26 -33.01 -37.14
CA SER A 250 -30.10 -32.98 -35.68
C SER A 250 -29.20 -31.82 -35.23
N LEU A 251 -28.09 -31.58 -35.92
CA LEU A 251 -27.17 -30.45 -35.64
C LEU A 251 -27.86 -29.10 -35.88
N VAL A 252 -28.57 -28.93 -36.99
CA VAL A 252 -29.33 -27.70 -37.28
C VAL A 252 -30.36 -27.40 -36.17
N ALA A 253 -31.06 -28.42 -35.67
CA ALA A 253 -31.98 -28.24 -34.56
C ALA A 253 -31.27 -27.81 -33.26
N LEU A 254 -30.10 -28.38 -32.96
CA LEU A 254 -29.29 -28.01 -31.80
C LEU A 254 -28.71 -26.59 -31.92
N ILE A 255 -28.21 -26.21 -33.10
CA ILE A 255 -27.71 -24.87 -33.41
C ILE A 255 -28.80 -23.84 -33.15
N LYS A 256 -30.01 -24.04 -33.71
CA LYS A 256 -31.16 -23.16 -33.49
C LYS A 256 -31.53 -23.03 -32.02
N ASN A 257 -31.45 -24.11 -31.25
CA ASN A 257 -31.69 -24.08 -29.82
C ASN A 257 -30.61 -23.25 -29.09
N GLN A 258 -29.33 -23.38 -29.45
CA GLN A 258 -28.28 -22.53 -28.88
C GLN A 258 -28.47 -21.06 -29.24
N GLU A 259 -28.87 -20.72 -30.47
CA GLU A 259 -29.16 -19.35 -30.86
C GLU A 259 -30.27 -18.74 -29.98
N ALA A 260 -31.33 -19.50 -29.69
CA ALA A 260 -32.39 -19.06 -28.79
C ALA A 260 -31.88 -18.80 -27.35
N GLU A 261 -31.04 -19.70 -26.83
CA GLU A 261 -30.41 -19.56 -25.51
C GLU A 261 -29.47 -18.34 -25.46
N LEU A 262 -28.62 -18.15 -26.48
CA LEU A 262 -27.72 -17.01 -26.61
C LEU A 262 -28.50 -15.69 -26.64
N ASN A 263 -29.60 -15.63 -27.39
CA ASN A 263 -30.49 -14.47 -27.41
C ASN A 263 -31.12 -14.21 -26.03
N GLY A 264 -31.51 -15.27 -25.31
CA GLY A 264 -32.02 -15.17 -23.95
C GLY A 264 -31.00 -14.60 -22.97
N ILE A 265 -29.74 -15.07 -23.03
CA ILE A 265 -28.65 -14.56 -22.19
C ILE A 265 -28.33 -13.10 -22.54
N MET A 266 -28.26 -12.77 -23.82
CA MET A 266 -28.03 -11.39 -24.27
C MET A 266 -29.14 -10.45 -23.79
N SER A 267 -30.39 -10.91 -23.75
CA SER A 267 -31.48 -10.15 -23.13
C SER A 267 -31.23 -9.90 -21.64
N LYS A 268 -30.86 -10.93 -20.89
CA LYS A 268 -30.54 -10.80 -19.45
C LYS A 268 -29.35 -9.87 -19.20
N ILE A 269 -28.32 -9.92 -20.05
CA ILE A 269 -27.18 -8.98 -19.98
C ILE A 269 -27.70 -7.56 -20.12
N LYS A 270 -28.50 -7.28 -21.16
CA LYS A 270 -29.10 -5.95 -21.41
C LYS A 270 -29.98 -5.48 -20.25
N ASP A 271 -30.73 -6.37 -19.62
CA ASP A 271 -31.59 -6.06 -18.48
C ASP A 271 -30.79 -5.69 -17.21
N LEU A 272 -29.54 -6.18 -17.08
CA LEU A 272 -28.64 -5.80 -16.00
C LEU A 272 -27.93 -4.46 -16.23
N LEU A 273 -27.92 -3.94 -17.47
CA LEU A 273 -27.18 -2.73 -17.78
C LEU A 273 -27.93 -1.50 -17.27
N PRO A 274 -27.32 -0.68 -16.41
CA PRO A 274 -27.81 0.67 -16.25
C PRO A 274 -27.54 1.48 -17.52
N GLY A 275 -28.21 2.64 -17.65
CA GLY A 275 -28.06 3.51 -18.81
C GLY A 275 -26.59 3.76 -19.16
N TYR A 276 -26.25 3.64 -20.44
CA TYR A 276 -24.91 3.89 -20.96
C TYR A 276 -24.51 5.36 -20.72
N ASN A 277 -23.41 5.58 -20.00
CA ASN A 277 -22.91 6.93 -19.73
C ASN A 277 -22.19 7.45 -20.97
N LYS A 278 -22.89 8.29 -21.74
CA LYS A 278 -22.28 9.16 -22.75
C LYS A 278 -21.79 10.42 -22.02
N SER A 279 -20.61 10.35 -21.42
CA SER A 279 -19.88 11.57 -21.08
C SER A 279 -19.42 12.29 -22.35
#